data_AF-A0A165ZYS9-F1
#
_entry.id   AF-A0A165ZYS9-F1
#
_cell.length_a   1.000
_cell.length_b   1.000
_cell.length_c   1.000
_cell.angle_alpha   90.00
_cell.angle_beta   90.00
_cell.angle_gamma   90.00
#
_symmetry.space_group_name_H-M   'P 1'
#
loop_
_entity.id
_entity.type
_entity.pdbx_description
1 polymer ?
#
loop_
_entity_poly.entity_id
_entity_poly.type
_entity_poly.pdbx_seq_one_letter_code
_entity_poly.pdbx_strand_id
1 'polypeptide(L)'
;MTSGILISSLHTVEHCTADVPDLPDGKQHWSLAGTSLEREPGPVSTEIDATIYFKSVKSQDEITGLTPDACATLVLTDVGAAFRFWRDLYRAHVPCTINHPLWTWTYGFAAAFGDDFFLQLERLDLYDFLYEIVCGMHFFHEAPVIIVNVFQLIASSILCITHLVEHTVGSDVAAIDSDTVNRMVATVCRVSWEHRRRLRSRDPNENETSGSMQSVQYRLPFVLVAYYKHHTSHDVERTQVKAGVFVHPGHEDIRRMTLFLWFHHNEKEKEACMGDLPYKGEGLLYWIYETTQQLEADGPETRAFALSDILPEYGALAFLKRLSFSLQLPSLGNSELNTILWIIRYVPLLRAEYIAHFAPSGVLGSLRDGFFNYEKKGDPPQDYIGIVMRILFIY
;
A
#
# COMPACT_ATOMS: atom_id res chain seq x y z
N MET A 1 11.67 47.67 15.52
CA MET A 1 10.58 47.44 14.55
C MET A 1 10.51 45.95 14.32
N THR A 2 9.67 45.29 15.12
CA THR A 2 9.50 43.84 15.20
C THR A 2 8.10 43.54 14.66
N SER A 3 8.02 42.97 13.45
CA SER A 3 6.76 42.44 12.91
C SER A 3 6.65 40.97 13.28
N GLY A 4 5.73 40.68 14.21
CA GLY A 4 5.29 39.34 14.53
C GLY A 4 4.35 38.80 13.47
N ILE A 5 4.60 37.57 13.02
CA ILE A 5 3.71 36.81 12.15
C ILE A 5 2.77 36.02 13.07
N LEU A 6 1.49 36.36 12.99
CA LEU A 6 0.37 35.63 13.58
C LEU A 6 0.15 34.33 12.78
N ILE A 7 0.55 33.20 13.36
CA ILE A 7 0.09 31.88 12.95
C ILE A 7 -1.26 31.67 13.65
N SER A 8 -2.35 31.82 12.90
CA SER A 8 -3.71 31.66 13.40
C SER A 8 -4.21 30.25 13.12
N SER A 9 -4.62 29.59 14.20
CA SER A 9 -5.76 28.68 14.29
C SER A 9 -5.62 27.28 13.65
N LEU A 10 -5.14 26.35 14.49
CA LEU A 10 -5.45 24.93 14.45
C LEU A 10 -6.96 24.72 14.22
N HIS A 11 -7.31 24.01 13.15
CA HIS A 11 -8.61 23.34 13.07
C HIS A 11 -8.60 22.20 14.08
N THR A 12 -9.32 22.39 15.18
CA THR A 12 -9.76 21.31 16.05
C THR A 12 -10.69 20.43 15.23
N VAL A 13 -10.21 19.27 14.79
CA VAL A 13 -11.08 18.22 14.26
C VAL A 13 -11.90 17.74 15.46
N GLU A 14 -13.17 18.12 15.52
CA GLU A 14 -14.12 17.51 16.45
C GLU A 14 -14.21 16.03 16.09
N HIS A 15 -13.58 15.19 16.91
CA HIS A 15 -13.77 13.75 16.87
C HIS A 15 -15.24 13.46 17.20
N CYS A 16 -16.06 13.17 16.19
CA CYS A 16 -17.27 12.38 16.39
C CYS A 16 -16.84 10.94 16.75
N THR A 17 -16.44 10.73 18.00
CA THR A 17 -16.40 9.39 18.59
C THR A 17 -17.85 8.99 18.86
N ALA A 18 -18.52 8.44 17.85
CA ALA A 18 -19.42 7.34 18.18
C ALA A 18 -18.48 6.27 18.74
N ASP A 19 -18.42 6.15 20.07
CA ASP A 19 -17.70 5.09 20.76
C ASP A 19 -18.27 3.77 20.23
N VAL A 20 -17.61 3.20 19.23
CA VAL A 20 -17.87 1.83 18.80
C VAL A 20 -17.39 1.00 19.98
N PRO A 21 -18.29 0.35 20.73
CA PRO A 21 -17.89 -0.37 21.93
C PRO A 21 -16.95 -1.49 21.51
N ASP A 22 -15.71 -1.47 22.01
CA ASP A 22 -14.80 -2.61 21.90
C ASP A 22 -15.59 -3.85 22.34
N LEU A 23 -15.78 -4.80 21.42
CA LEU A 23 -16.53 -6.00 21.74
C LEU A 23 -15.79 -6.79 22.82
N PRO A 24 -16.52 -7.37 23.78
CA PRO A 24 -15.91 -8.29 24.73
C PRO A 24 -15.17 -9.42 23.99
N ASP A 25 -14.03 -9.82 24.53
CA ASP A 25 -13.09 -10.83 23.99
C ASP A 25 -12.29 -10.43 22.75
N GLY A 26 -12.28 -9.14 22.36
CA GLY A 26 -11.47 -8.67 21.23
C GLY A 26 -11.98 -9.11 19.86
N LYS A 27 -13.24 -9.56 19.78
CA LYS A 27 -13.90 -9.89 18.53
C LYS A 27 -14.04 -8.64 17.67
N GLN A 28 -13.79 -8.76 16.37
CA GLN A 28 -14.02 -7.67 15.42
C GLN A 28 -15.47 -7.66 14.98
N HIS A 29 -16.07 -6.48 14.79
CA HIS A 29 -17.50 -6.35 14.52
C HIS A 29 -17.97 -7.05 13.23
N TRP A 30 -17.07 -7.27 12.27
CA TRP A 30 -17.33 -8.03 11.04
C TRP A 30 -17.30 -9.56 11.20
N SER A 31 -16.95 -10.10 12.38
CA SER A 31 -17.08 -11.53 12.70
C SER A 31 -18.40 -11.88 13.39
N LEU A 32 -19.29 -10.90 13.56
CA LEU A 32 -20.59 -11.03 14.22
C LEU A 32 -21.72 -11.42 13.25
N ALA A 33 -21.49 -12.43 12.42
CA ALA A 33 -22.57 -13.01 11.61
C ALA A 33 -23.70 -13.53 12.52
N GLY A 34 -24.95 -13.37 12.09
CA GLY A 34 -26.17 -13.65 12.82
C GLY A 34 -26.60 -12.59 13.84
N THR A 35 -26.02 -11.38 13.82
CA THR A 35 -26.35 -10.29 14.78
C THR A 35 -27.08 -9.12 14.12
N SER A 36 -27.63 -8.20 14.94
CA SER A 36 -28.25 -6.95 14.44
C SER A 36 -27.28 -5.99 13.74
N LEU A 37 -25.97 -6.28 13.81
CA LEU A 37 -24.92 -5.55 13.12
C LEU A 37 -24.60 -6.17 11.74
N GLU A 38 -25.32 -7.22 11.34
CA GLU A 38 -25.21 -7.80 10.01
C GLU A 38 -26.33 -7.37 9.09
N ARG A 39 -25.93 -6.84 7.94
CA ARG A 39 -26.81 -6.56 6.82
C ARG A 39 -26.66 -7.68 5.79
N GLU A 40 -27.56 -8.64 5.87
CA GLU A 40 -27.67 -9.77 4.94
C GLU A 40 -27.99 -9.31 3.49
N PRO A 41 -27.61 -10.11 2.47
CA PRO A 41 -28.08 -9.93 1.10
C PRO A 41 -29.59 -10.21 1.03
N GLY A 42 -30.42 -9.18 0.91
CA GLY A 42 -31.87 -9.33 0.83
C GLY A 42 -32.64 -8.00 0.83
N PRO A 43 -33.99 -8.04 0.90
CA PRO A 43 -34.87 -6.87 1.05
C PRO A 43 -34.71 -6.23 2.45
N VAL A 44 -33.50 -5.82 2.79
CA VAL A 44 -33.29 -4.94 3.93
C VAL A 44 -33.76 -3.56 3.50
N SER A 45 -34.43 -2.82 4.38
CA SER A 45 -34.77 -1.41 4.17
C SER A 45 -33.48 -0.59 4.00
N THR A 46 -32.89 -0.65 2.83
CA THR A 46 -31.93 0.30 2.34
C THR A 46 -32.71 1.60 2.19
N GLU A 47 -32.33 2.63 2.94
CA GLU A 47 -32.77 4.01 2.68
C GLU A 47 -32.49 4.43 1.22
N ILE A 48 -31.63 3.69 0.51
CA ILE A 48 -31.24 3.88 -0.88
C ILE A 48 -32.05 2.93 -1.78
N ASP A 49 -33.00 3.48 -2.53
CA ASP A 49 -33.73 2.78 -3.59
C ASP A 49 -32.87 2.70 -4.85
N ALA A 50 -32.45 1.50 -5.19
CA ALA A 50 -31.54 1.21 -6.30
C ALA A 50 -32.24 1.32 -7.67
N THR A 51 -33.58 1.28 -7.72
CA THR A 51 -34.35 1.52 -8.95
C THR A 51 -34.24 2.97 -9.45
N ILE A 52 -33.85 3.90 -8.58
CA ILE A 52 -33.52 5.29 -8.94
C ILE A 52 -32.32 5.34 -9.89
N TYR A 53 -31.37 4.41 -9.75
CA TYR A 53 -30.13 4.40 -10.51
C TYR A 53 -30.26 3.54 -11.77
N PHE A 54 -30.91 2.37 -11.66
CA PHE A 54 -31.00 1.40 -12.74
C PHE A 54 -32.44 1.24 -13.24
N LYS A 55 -32.77 1.89 -14.35
CA LYS A 55 -34.11 1.81 -14.97
C LYS A 55 -34.52 0.41 -15.42
N SER A 56 -33.53 -0.46 -15.68
CA SER A 56 -33.74 -1.85 -16.09
C SER A 56 -34.14 -2.77 -14.92
N VAL A 57 -33.91 -2.33 -13.69
CA VAL A 57 -34.14 -3.11 -12.48
C VAL A 57 -35.56 -2.84 -11.99
N LYS A 58 -36.33 -3.90 -11.80
CA LYS A 58 -37.76 -3.81 -11.47
C LYS A 58 -38.02 -3.86 -9.97
N SER A 59 -37.05 -4.33 -9.18
CA SER A 59 -37.15 -4.45 -7.73
C SER A 59 -35.79 -4.30 -7.05
N GLN A 60 -35.78 -3.81 -5.81
CA GLN A 60 -34.56 -3.68 -4.99
C GLN A 60 -33.83 -5.02 -4.82
N ASP A 61 -34.59 -6.11 -4.77
CA ASP A 61 -34.10 -7.47 -4.54
C ASP A 61 -33.20 -7.98 -5.67
N GLU A 62 -33.40 -7.46 -6.88
CA GLU A 62 -32.55 -7.76 -8.04
C GLU A 62 -31.14 -7.16 -7.90
N ILE A 63 -30.92 -6.21 -6.98
CA ILE A 63 -29.64 -5.51 -6.81
C ILE A 63 -28.91 -5.91 -5.51
N THR A 64 -29.64 -6.09 -4.41
CA THR A 64 -29.03 -6.37 -3.09
C THR A 64 -28.60 -7.82 -2.91
N GLY A 65 -29.14 -8.74 -3.71
CA GLY A 65 -28.79 -10.17 -3.73
C GLY A 65 -27.84 -10.58 -4.86
N LEU A 66 -27.22 -9.63 -5.56
CA LEU A 66 -26.36 -9.92 -6.70
C LEU A 66 -25.11 -10.71 -6.30
N THR A 67 -24.71 -11.62 -7.16
CA THR A 67 -23.38 -12.23 -7.08
C THR A 67 -22.32 -11.21 -7.51
N PRO A 68 -21.05 -11.37 -7.09
CA PRO A 68 -19.99 -10.46 -7.47
C PRO A 68 -19.83 -10.31 -9.00
N ASP A 69 -19.99 -11.38 -9.77
CA ASP A 69 -19.92 -11.37 -11.25
C ASP A 69 -21.10 -10.63 -11.89
N ALA A 70 -22.30 -10.76 -11.31
CA ALA A 70 -23.48 -10.05 -11.78
C ALA A 70 -23.35 -8.54 -11.50
N CYS A 71 -22.79 -8.17 -10.34
CA CYS A 71 -22.41 -6.78 -10.05
C CYS A 71 -21.40 -6.25 -11.07
N ALA A 72 -20.33 -6.98 -11.37
CA ALA A 72 -19.35 -6.56 -12.38
C ALA A 72 -19.99 -6.33 -13.77
N THR A 73 -20.92 -7.19 -14.17
CA THR A 73 -21.67 -7.05 -15.43
C THR A 73 -22.53 -5.77 -15.45
N LEU A 74 -23.21 -5.47 -14.35
CA LEU A 74 -24.02 -4.25 -14.21
C LEU A 74 -23.16 -2.98 -14.20
N VAL A 75 -22.02 -3.03 -13.50
CA VAL A 75 -21.02 -1.96 -13.49
C VAL A 75 -20.57 -1.63 -14.92
N LEU A 76 -20.31 -2.62 -15.76
CA LEU A 76 -19.93 -2.43 -17.16
C LEU A 76 -21.08 -1.93 -18.05
N THR A 77 -22.34 -2.16 -17.65
CA THR A 77 -23.51 -1.76 -18.43
C THR A 77 -23.84 -0.28 -18.26
N ASP A 78 -23.78 0.24 -17.02
CA ASP A 78 -23.98 1.67 -16.72
C ASP A 78 -23.03 2.10 -15.58
N VAL A 79 -21.81 2.43 -15.96
CA VAL A 79 -20.72 2.84 -15.06
C VAL A 79 -21.14 3.99 -14.16
N GLY A 80 -21.84 4.99 -14.71
CA GLY A 80 -22.22 6.18 -13.98
C GLY A 80 -23.31 5.95 -12.95
N ALA A 81 -24.34 5.16 -13.29
CA ALA A 81 -25.37 4.76 -12.34
C ALA A 81 -24.78 3.89 -11.23
N ALA A 82 -23.96 2.90 -11.59
CA ALA A 82 -23.28 2.02 -10.66
C ALA A 82 -22.39 2.78 -9.67
N PHE A 83 -21.63 3.77 -10.16
CA PHE A 83 -20.71 4.51 -9.32
C PHE A 83 -21.44 5.38 -8.31
N ARG A 84 -22.51 6.08 -8.74
CA ARG A 84 -23.36 6.85 -7.82
C ARG A 84 -24.01 5.96 -6.77
N PHE A 85 -24.51 4.80 -7.18
CA PHE A 85 -25.10 3.83 -6.24
C PHE A 85 -24.08 3.31 -5.23
N TRP A 86 -22.87 2.93 -5.66
CA TRP A 86 -21.80 2.49 -4.77
C TRP A 86 -21.36 3.59 -3.78
N ARG A 87 -21.25 4.83 -4.25
CA ARG A 87 -20.95 5.99 -3.40
C ARG A 87 -22.01 6.21 -2.34
N ASP A 88 -23.28 6.13 -2.72
CA ASP A 88 -24.39 6.31 -1.77
C ASP A 88 -24.44 5.13 -0.79
N LEU A 89 -24.22 3.90 -1.25
CA LEU A 89 -24.10 2.71 -0.38
C LEU A 89 -23.00 2.87 0.67
N TYR A 90 -21.84 3.42 0.29
CA TYR A 90 -20.74 3.69 1.21
C TYR A 90 -21.11 4.78 2.23
N ARG A 91 -21.71 5.89 1.78
CA ARG A 91 -22.06 7.00 2.68
C ARG A 91 -23.20 6.69 3.65
N ALA A 92 -24.10 5.79 3.28
CA ALA A 92 -25.15 5.28 4.17
C ALA A 92 -24.66 4.11 5.05
N HIS A 93 -23.43 3.64 4.86
CA HIS A 93 -22.88 2.56 5.66
C HIS A 93 -22.58 3.02 7.07
N VAL A 94 -23.07 2.26 8.06
CA VAL A 94 -22.60 2.38 9.44
C VAL A 94 -21.27 1.65 9.53
N PRO A 95 -20.16 2.34 9.86
CA PRO A 95 -18.85 1.71 9.90
C PRO A 95 -18.79 0.52 10.86
N CYS A 96 -17.86 -0.39 10.59
CA CYS A 96 -17.66 -1.61 11.39
C CYS A 96 -18.85 -2.59 11.36
N THR A 97 -19.82 -2.47 10.45
CA THR A 97 -20.92 -3.46 10.32
C THR A 97 -20.71 -4.39 9.14
N ILE A 98 -21.32 -5.58 9.15
CA ILE A 98 -21.31 -6.44 7.96
C ILE A 98 -22.29 -5.84 6.93
N ASN A 99 -21.81 -5.53 5.74
CA ASN A 99 -22.59 -4.90 4.67
C ASN A 99 -22.30 -5.59 3.34
N HIS A 100 -22.91 -6.78 3.15
CA HIS A 100 -22.71 -7.59 1.96
C HIS A 100 -22.94 -6.83 0.64
N PRO A 101 -23.99 -6.00 0.49
CA PRO A 101 -24.14 -5.17 -0.70
C PRO A 101 -22.91 -4.29 -0.97
N LEU A 102 -22.43 -3.55 0.03
CA LEU A 102 -21.23 -2.72 -0.14
C LEU A 102 -20.01 -3.56 -0.55
N TRP A 103 -19.84 -4.75 0.04
CA TRP A 103 -18.73 -5.64 -0.26
C TRP A 103 -18.79 -6.13 -1.72
N THR A 104 -19.95 -6.62 -2.14
CA THR A 104 -20.18 -7.13 -3.50
C THR A 104 -19.99 -6.04 -4.55
N TRP A 105 -20.51 -4.83 -4.30
CA TRP A 105 -20.35 -3.71 -5.21
C TRP A 105 -18.89 -3.26 -5.29
N THR A 106 -18.19 -3.13 -4.16
CA THR A 106 -16.75 -2.79 -4.15
C THR A 106 -15.92 -3.83 -4.92
N TYR A 107 -16.24 -5.12 -4.78
CA TYR A 107 -15.63 -6.17 -5.59
C TYR A 107 -15.97 -6.03 -7.08
N GLY A 108 -17.23 -5.80 -7.42
CA GLY A 108 -17.68 -5.64 -8.81
C GLY A 108 -16.92 -4.52 -9.52
N PHE A 109 -16.68 -3.41 -8.83
CA PHE A 109 -15.83 -2.31 -9.30
C PHE A 109 -14.37 -2.75 -9.51
N ALA A 110 -13.79 -3.46 -8.56
CA ALA A 110 -12.41 -3.95 -8.66
C ALA A 110 -12.23 -4.97 -9.80
N ALA A 111 -13.24 -5.82 -10.05
CA ALA A 111 -13.23 -6.85 -11.09
C ALA A 111 -13.47 -6.30 -12.51
N ALA A 112 -14.29 -5.26 -12.64
CA ALA A 112 -14.61 -4.64 -13.93
C ALA A 112 -13.55 -3.62 -14.42
N PHE A 113 -12.48 -3.40 -13.65
CA PHE A 113 -11.58 -2.27 -13.86
C PHE A 113 -10.73 -2.39 -15.14
N GLY A 114 -10.63 -1.29 -15.89
CA GLY A 114 -9.82 -1.16 -17.11
C GLY A 114 -9.71 0.30 -17.57
N ASP A 115 -8.93 0.59 -18.63
CA ASP A 115 -8.60 1.97 -19.01
C ASP A 115 -9.82 2.84 -19.37
N ASP A 116 -10.69 2.35 -20.27
CA ASP A 116 -11.91 3.08 -20.67
C ASP A 116 -12.90 3.25 -19.50
N PHE A 117 -12.87 2.30 -18.58
CA PHE A 117 -13.68 2.32 -17.37
C PHE A 117 -13.16 3.36 -16.38
N PHE A 118 -11.85 3.40 -16.18
CA PHE A 118 -11.16 4.37 -15.34
C PHE A 118 -11.46 5.81 -15.79
N LEU A 119 -11.32 6.11 -17.09
CA LEU A 119 -11.59 7.45 -17.62
C LEU A 119 -13.04 7.91 -17.38
N GLN A 120 -14.00 6.99 -17.40
CA GLN A 120 -15.40 7.30 -17.10
C GLN A 120 -15.62 7.56 -15.62
N LEU A 121 -15.02 6.75 -14.75
CA LEU A 121 -15.11 6.91 -13.31
C LEU A 121 -14.40 8.17 -12.82
N GLU A 122 -13.28 8.55 -13.43
CA GLU A 122 -12.57 9.75 -13.02
C GLU A 122 -13.37 11.02 -13.30
N ARG A 123 -14.14 11.06 -14.39
CA ARG A 123 -15.11 12.15 -14.66
C ARG A 123 -16.23 12.23 -13.62
N LEU A 124 -16.34 11.24 -12.75
CA LEU A 124 -17.29 11.17 -11.64
C LEU A 124 -16.60 11.33 -10.28
N ASP A 125 -15.35 11.78 -10.26
CA ASP A 125 -14.55 12.04 -9.05
C ASP A 125 -14.15 10.74 -8.30
N LEU A 126 -13.73 9.71 -9.05
CA LEU A 126 -13.26 8.44 -8.46
C LEU A 126 -12.13 8.65 -7.45
N TYR A 127 -11.08 9.40 -7.81
CA TYR A 127 -9.94 9.61 -6.90
C TYR A 127 -10.35 10.30 -5.61
N ASP A 128 -11.20 11.33 -5.68
CA ASP A 128 -11.71 12.03 -4.50
C ASP A 128 -12.55 11.09 -3.62
N PHE A 129 -13.35 10.23 -4.25
CA PHE A 129 -14.13 9.24 -3.51
C PHE A 129 -13.27 8.15 -2.86
N LEU A 130 -12.25 7.64 -3.57
CA LEU A 130 -11.27 6.72 -2.97
C LEU A 130 -10.52 7.39 -1.80
N TYR A 131 -10.26 8.69 -1.92
CA TYR A 131 -9.59 9.47 -0.88
C TYR A 131 -10.50 9.64 0.34
N GLU A 132 -11.78 9.93 0.13
CA GLU A 132 -12.84 9.94 1.16
C GLU A 132 -12.85 8.61 1.93
N ILE A 133 -12.85 7.47 1.22
CA ILE A 133 -12.86 6.14 1.83
C ILE A 133 -11.62 5.90 2.71
N VAL A 134 -10.42 6.11 2.17
CA VAL A 134 -9.16 5.82 2.87
C VAL A 134 -8.95 6.76 4.07
N CYS A 135 -9.38 8.01 3.96
CA CYS A 135 -9.32 8.98 5.06
C CYS A 135 -10.35 8.71 6.17
N GLY A 136 -11.33 7.84 5.93
CA GLY A 136 -12.31 7.46 6.93
C GLY A 136 -11.64 6.90 8.19
N MET A 137 -11.99 7.45 9.36
CA MET A 137 -11.44 7.04 10.66
C MET A 137 -11.56 5.52 10.91
N HIS A 138 -12.61 4.92 10.35
CA HIS A 138 -12.94 3.51 10.51
C HIS A 138 -12.50 2.64 9.34
N PHE A 139 -11.70 3.14 8.38
CA PHE A 139 -11.33 2.36 7.18
C PHE A 139 -10.66 1.02 7.52
N PHE A 140 -9.73 0.99 8.48
CA PHE A 140 -9.12 -0.27 8.97
C PHE A 140 -9.97 -1.02 10.00
N HIS A 141 -11.18 -0.52 10.26
CA HIS A 141 -12.27 -1.16 10.97
C HIS A 141 -13.42 -1.57 10.02
N GLU A 142 -13.20 -1.46 8.70
CA GLU A 142 -14.00 -2.14 7.68
C GLU A 142 -13.55 -3.57 7.40
N ALA A 143 -14.48 -4.39 6.90
CA ALA A 143 -14.19 -5.77 6.53
C ALA A 143 -12.98 -5.86 5.57
N PRO A 144 -12.05 -6.82 5.78
CA PRO A 144 -10.83 -6.93 4.97
C PRO A 144 -11.08 -6.96 3.46
N VAL A 145 -12.18 -7.56 3.01
CA VAL A 145 -12.59 -7.58 1.59
C VAL A 145 -12.81 -6.18 1.01
N ILE A 146 -13.37 -5.22 1.77
CA ILE A 146 -13.52 -3.82 1.32
C ILE A 146 -12.13 -3.22 1.14
N ILE A 147 -11.27 -3.33 2.15
CA ILE A 147 -9.93 -2.74 2.16
C ILE A 147 -9.10 -3.28 0.98
N VAL A 148 -9.12 -4.60 0.76
CA VAL A 148 -8.44 -5.25 -0.36
C VAL A 148 -8.94 -4.71 -1.69
N ASN A 149 -10.25 -4.62 -1.89
CA ASN A 149 -10.81 -4.15 -3.16
C ASN A 149 -10.55 -2.65 -3.38
N VAL A 150 -10.57 -1.83 -2.34
CA VAL A 150 -10.18 -0.40 -2.42
C VAL A 150 -8.71 -0.27 -2.80
N PHE A 151 -7.81 -1.04 -2.17
CA PHE A 151 -6.39 -1.05 -2.57
C PHE A 151 -6.19 -1.54 -4.01
N GLN A 152 -6.97 -2.53 -4.44
CA GLN A 152 -6.95 -2.98 -5.83
C GLN A 152 -7.39 -1.86 -6.78
N LEU A 153 -8.48 -1.13 -6.47
CA LEU A 153 -8.95 0.00 -7.26
C LEU A 153 -7.91 1.11 -7.35
N ILE A 154 -7.25 1.46 -6.24
CA ILE A 154 -6.17 2.46 -6.23
C ILE A 154 -4.99 1.99 -7.10
N ALA A 155 -4.50 0.77 -6.91
CA ALA A 155 -3.40 0.23 -7.69
C ALA A 155 -3.73 0.20 -9.19
N SER A 156 -4.91 -0.29 -9.56
CA SER A 156 -5.38 -0.31 -10.95
C SER A 156 -5.51 1.10 -11.52
N SER A 157 -6.02 2.07 -10.76
CA SER A 157 -6.13 3.47 -11.19
C SER A 157 -4.75 4.06 -11.53
N ILE A 158 -3.75 3.82 -10.67
CA ILE A 158 -2.38 4.28 -10.90
C ILE A 158 -1.78 3.63 -12.15
N LEU A 159 -2.01 2.32 -12.35
CA LEU A 159 -1.54 1.62 -13.54
C LEU A 159 -2.22 2.12 -14.83
N CYS A 160 -3.53 2.40 -14.79
CA CYS A 160 -4.25 3.00 -15.91
C CYS A 160 -3.70 4.40 -16.23
N ILE A 161 -3.46 5.26 -15.24
CA ILE A 161 -2.81 6.56 -15.46
C ILE A 161 -1.46 6.37 -16.15
N THR A 162 -0.63 5.46 -15.62
CA THR A 162 0.70 5.18 -16.17
C THR A 162 0.61 4.76 -17.63
N HIS A 163 -0.25 3.79 -17.95
CA HIS A 163 -0.45 3.30 -19.30
C HIS A 163 -1.00 4.39 -20.24
N LEU A 164 -1.96 5.19 -19.78
CA LEU A 164 -2.53 6.28 -20.57
C LEU A 164 -1.50 7.36 -20.88
N VAL A 165 -0.62 7.71 -19.93
CA VAL A 165 0.47 8.69 -20.17
C VAL A 165 1.53 8.11 -21.11
N GLU A 166 1.85 6.82 -21.02
CA GLU A 166 2.80 6.14 -21.92
C GLU A 166 2.29 6.06 -23.37
N HIS A 167 0.99 5.86 -23.57
CA HIS A 167 0.41 5.51 -24.87
C HIS A 167 -0.46 6.58 -25.53
N THR A 168 -0.89 7.63 -24.81
CA THR A 168 -1.77 8.67 -25.36
C THR A 168 -0.96 9.93 -25.72
N VAL A 169 -0.77 10.18 -27.01
CA VAL A 169 -0.21 11.43 -27.53
C VAL A 169 -1.31 12.49 -27.57
N GLY A 170 -1.66 13.11 -26.43
CA GLY A 170 -2.69 14.14 -26.38
C GLY A 170 -3.03 14.65 -24.97
N SER A 171 -3.38 15.93 -24.84
CA SER A 171 -3.48 16.68 -23.57
C SER A 171 -4.63 16.28 -22.63
N ASP A 172 -5.48 15.31 -22.96
CA ASP A 172 -6.68 14.99 -22.18
C ASP A 172 -6.42 14.13 -20.93
N VAL A 173 -5.25 13.48 -20.83
CA VAL A 173 -4.83 12.73 -19.62
C VAL A 173 -4.17 13.66 -18.59
N ALA A 174 -3.95 14.95 -18.94
CA ALA A 174 -3.29 15.93 -18.08
C ALA A 174 -4.09 16.36 -16.84
N ALA A 175 -5.26 15.75 -16.58
CA ALA A 175 -6.13 16.11 -15.46
C ALA A 175 -5.66 15.52 -14.12
N ILE A 176 -5.04 14.33 -14.11
CA ILE A 176 -4.53 13.73 -12.88
C ILE A 176 -3.03 13.98 -12.80
N ASP A 177 -2.66 14.96 -11.97
CA ASP A 177 -1.27 15.26 -11.71
C ASP A 177 -0.62 14.18 -10.82
N SER A 178 0.71 14.05 -10.93
CA SER A 178 1.47 13.17 -10.05
C SER A 178 1.29 13.52 -8.57
N ASP A 179 0.96 14.77 -8.25
CA ASP A 179 0.70 15.19 -6.87
C ASP A 179 -0.54 14.50 -6.27
N THR A 180 -1.57 14.26 -7.06
CA THR A 180 -2.77 13.53 -6.64
C THR A 180 -2.45 12.08 -6.33
N VAL A 181 -1.65 11.42 -7.18
CA VAL A 181 -1.15 10.06 -6.93
C VAL A 181 -0.29 10.02 -5.67
N ASN A 182 0.66 10.96 -5.52
CA ASN A 182 1.53 11.09 -4.35
C ASN A 182 0.72 11.23 -3.05
N ARG A 183 -0.28 12.12 -3.04
CA ARG A 183 -1.16 12.34 -1.87
C ARG A 183 -1.96 11.09 -1.52
N MET A 184 -2.54 10.41 -2.51
CA MET A 184 -3.29 9.18 -2.29
C MET A 184 -2.42 8.10 -1.66
N VAL A 185 -1.27 7.81 -2.26
CA VAL A 185 -0.38 6.73 -1.79
C VAL A 185 0.23 7.05 -0.43
N ALA A 186 0.64 8.30 -0.19
CA ALA A 186 1.08 8.75 1.13
C ALA A 186 -0.02 8.56 2.18
N THR A 187 -1.27 8.89 1.85
CA THR A 187 -2.41 8.72 2.75
C THR A 187 -2.67 7.25 3.05
N VAL A 188 -2.71 6.39 2.03
CA VAL A 188 -2.83 4.93 2.19
C VAL A 188 -1.73 4.41 3.12
N CYS A 189 -0.47 4.82 2.89
CA CYS A 189 0.67 4.37 3.70
C CYS A 189 0.60 4.87 5.14
N ARG A 190 0.22 6.14 5.36
CA ARG A 190 0.04 6.73 6.69
C ARG A 190 -1.03 5.99 7.49
N VAL A 191 -2.23 5.84 6.91
CA VAL A 191 -3.35 5.17 7.58
C VAL A 191 -3.02 3.69 7.85
N SER A 192 -2.35 3.02 6.90
CA SER A 192 -1.88 1.64 7.07
C SER A 192 -0.82 1.52 8.18
N TRP A 193 0.09 2.48 8.28
CA TRP A 193 1.12 2.52 9.30
C TRP A 193 0.55 2.72 10.72
N GLU A 194 -0.45 3.59 10.85
CA GLU A 194 -1.19 3.80 12.10
C GLU A 194 -1.84 2.48 12.58
N HIS A 195 -2.31 1.65 11.64
CA HIS A 195 -2.98 0.37 11.90
C HIS A 195 -2.07 -0.86 11.76
N ARG A 196 -0.74 -0.68 11.66
CA ARG A 196 0.22 -1.76 11.33
C ARG A 196 0.17 -2.97 12.26
N ARG A 197 -0.22 -2.80 13.53
CA ARG A 197 -0.38 -3.92 14.47
C ARG A 197 -1.50 -4.87 14.03
N ARG A 198 -2.58 -4.37 13.44
CA ARG A 198 -3.68 -5.17 12.87
C ARG A 198 -3.27 -5.89 11.60
N LEU A 199 -2.46 -5.25 10.76
CA LEU A 199 -1.87 -5.92 9.60
C LEU A 199 -1.00 -7.14 9.99
N ARG A 200 -0.48 -7.18 11.23
CA ARG A 200 0.28 -8.32 11.76
C ARG A 200 -0.55 -9.35 12.52
N SER A 201 -1.75 -8.99 12.98
CA SER A 201 -2.55 -9.92 13.77
C SER A 201 -3.01 -11.04 12.88
N ARG A 202 -2.64 -12.27 13.25
CA ARG A 202 -3.22 -13.49 12.69
C ARG A 202 -4.33 -13.89 13.62
N ASP A 203 -5.58 -13.59 13.26
CA ASP A 203 -6.71 -14.14 14.00
C ASP A 203 -7.03 -15.53 13.43
N PRO A 204 -6.83 -16.61 14.21
CA PRO A 204 -7.12 -17.97 13.76
C PRO A 204 -8.61 -18.21 13.47
N ASN A 205 -9.50 -17.28 13.83
CA ASN A 205 -10.93 -17.36 13.62
C ASN A 205 -11.43 -16.45 12.47
N GLU A 206 -10.55 -15.94 11.60
CA GLU A 206 -10.97 -15.17 10.43
C GLU A 206 -11.90 -16.02 9.54
N ASN A 207 -13.11 -15.51 9.32
CA ASN A 207 -14.10 -16.16 8.45
C ASN A 207 -13.69 -16.00 6.97
N GLU A 208 -13.83 -17.05 6.17
CA GLU A 208 -13.46 -17.05 4.74
C GLU A 208 -14.18 -15.95 3.95
N THR A 209 -15.39 -15.56 4.37
CA THR A 209 -16.25 -14.61 3.65
C THR A 209 -15.83 -13.14 3.81
N SER A 210 -15.36 -12.72 4.98
CA SER A 210 -14.91 -11.33 5.23
C SER A 210 -13.48 -11.08 4.74
N GLY A 211 -12.75 -12.15 4.46
CA GLY A 211 -11.31 -12.13 4.20
C GLY A 211 -10.49 -11.96 5.48
N SER A 212 -9.18 -11.87 5.30
CA SER A 212 -8.20 -11.73 6.38
C SER A 212 -7.45 -10.41 6.30
N MET A 213 -7.00 -9.88 7.45
CA MET A 213 -6.04 -8.77 7.46
C MET A 213 -4.72 -9.14 6.80
N GLN A 214 -4.40 -10.44 6.74
CA GLN A 214 -3.29 -10.97 5.95
C GLN A 214 -3.47 -10.68 4.44
N SER A 215 -4.70 -10.78 3.92
CA SER A 215 -5.01 -10.44 2.52
C SER A 215 -4.82 -8.95 2.23
N VAL A 216 -5.13 -8.08 3.21
CA VAL A 216 -4.83 -6.64 3.13
C VAL A 216 -3.31 -6.42 3.04
N GLN A 217 -2.54 -7.10 3.91
CA GLN A 217 -1.09 -7.04 3.90
C GLN A 217 -0.49 -7.48 2.55
N TYR A 218 -1.10 -8.46 1.86
CA TYR A 218 -0.66 -8.87 0.53
C TYR A 218 -1.06 -7.91 -0.59
N ARG A 219 -2.17 -7.19 -0.43
CA ARG A 219 -2.64 -6.26 -1.45
C ARG A 219 -1.88 -4.94 -1.43
N LEU A 220 -1.50 -4.45 -0.25
CA LEU A 220 -0.80 -3.17 -0.11
C LEU A 220 0.50 -3.04 -0.93
N PRO A 221 1.34 -4.10 -1.08
CA PRO A 221 2.46 -4.12 -2.02
C PRO A 221 2.09 -3.73 -3.46
N PHE A 222 0.89 -4.08 -3.93
CA PHE A 222 0.45 -3.76 -5.30
C PHE A 222 0.29 -2.25 -5.49
N VAL A 223 -0.21 -1.55 -4.48
CA VAL A 223 -0.32 -0.07 -4.50
C VAL A 223 1.08 0.54 -4.61
N LEU A 224 2.03 0.07 -3.81
CA LEU A 224 3.41 0.57 -3.83
C LEU A 224 4.14 0.26 -5.14
N VAL A 225 3.93 -0.92 -5.72
CA VAL A 225 4.50 -1.29 -7.02
C VAL A 225 3.90 -0.45 -8.14
N ALA A 226 2.58 -0.26 -8.15
CA ALA A 226 1.90 0.60 -9.12
C ALA A 226 2.42 2.03 -9.02
N TYR A 227 2.53 2.55 -7.80
CA TYR A 227 3.07 3.88 -7.51
C TYR A 227 4.50 4.04 -8.00
N TYR A 228 5.35 3.07 -7.69
CA TYR A 228 6.72 3.06 -8.16
C TYR A 228 6.80 3.07 -9.70
N LYS A 229 6.00 2.24 -10.40
CA LYS A 229 5.96 2.22 -11.86
C LYS A 229 5.53 3.57 -12.44
N HIS A 230 4.52 4.19 -11.85
CA HIS A 230 4.05 5.52 -12.28
C HIS A 230 5.20 6.53 -12.32
N HIS A 231 6.15 6.42 -11.39
CA HIS A 231 7.27 7.33 -11.32
C HIS A 231 8.49 6.93 -12.17
N THR A 232 8.69 5.65 -12.45
CA THR A 232 9.87 5.17 -13.20
C THR A 232 9.61 4.90 -14.68
N SER A 233 8.35 4.76 -15.08
CA SER A 233 7.92 4.62 -16.49
C SER A 233 8.29 5.81 -17.37
N HIS A 234 8.41 7.01 -16.77
CA HIS A 234 8.69 8.25 -17.51
C HIS A 234 10.18 8.49 -17.81
N ASP A 235 11.09 7.64 -17.33
CA ASP A 235 12.54 7.79 -17.52
C ASP A 235 13.09 6.86 -18.63
N VAL A 236 12.77 7.21 -19.88
CA VAL A 236 13.45 6.64 -21.06
C VAL A 236 14.93 7.08 -21.13
N GLU A 237 15.33 8.07 -20.34
CA GLU A 237 16.73 8.41 -20.08
C GLU A 237 17.04 8.22 -18.59
N ARG A 238 17.50 7.02 -18.22
CA ARG A 238 17.94 6.57 -16.87
C ARG A 238 18.99 7.45 -16.15
N THR A 239 19.28 8.65 -16.61
CA THR A 239 20.39 9.48 -16.10
C THR A 239 19.97 10.51 -15.06
N GLN A 240 18.69 10.87 -14.91
CA GLN A 240 18.26 11.78 -13.85
C GLN A 240 16.81 11.49 -13.42
N VAL A 241 16.61 10.49 -12.56
CA VAL A 241 15.35 10.41 -11.83
C VAL A 241 15.18 11.72 -11.06
N LYS A 242 14.11 12.47 -11.36
CA LYS A 242 13.91 13.81 -10.80
C LYS A 242 13.91 13.73 -9.27
N ALA A 243 14.85 14.43 -8.63
CA ALA A 243 15.06 14.45 -7.18
C ALA A 243 13.84 14.88 -6.34
N GLY A 244 12.73 15.33 -6.95
CA GLY A 244 11.48 15.67 -6.28
C GLY A 244 10.43 14.55 -6.27
N VAL A 245 10.67 13.45 -6.98
CA VAL A 245 9.68 12.38 -7.14
C VAL A 245 9.60 11.47 -5.92
N PHE A 246 10.73 11.17 -5.30
CA PHE A 246 10.77 10.30 -4.12
C PHE A 246 10.75 11.09 -2.80
N VAL A 247 11.04 12.39 -2.83
CA VAL A 247 11.02 13.28 -1.65
C VAL A 247 9.92 14.32 -1.80
N HIS A 248 8.68 13.89 -1.53
CA HIS A 248 7.48 14.72 -1.52
C HIS A 248 6.80 14.69 -0.14
N PRO A 249 5.83 15.57 0.16
CA PRO A 249 5.07 15.49 1.42
C PRO A 249 4.46 14.10 1.61
N GLY A 250 4.72 13.46 2.76
CA GLY A 250 4.23 12.12 3.09
C GLY A 250 5.11 10.95 2.63
N HIS A 251 6.24 11.21 1.97
CA HIS A 251 7.16 10.13 1.52
C HIS A 251 7.73 9.29 2.69
N GLU A 252 7.82 9.86 3.89
CA GLU A 252 8.21 9.12 5.11
C GLU A 252 7.27 7.95 5.41
N ASP A 253 5.96 8.15 5.25
CA ASP A 253 4.96 7.13 5.51
C ASP A 253 5.04 6.02 4.48
N ILE A 254 5.30 6.38 3.22
CA ILE A 254 5.57 5.42 2.14
C ILE A 254 6.82 4.59 2.46
N ARG A 255 7.90 5.25 2.91
CA ARG A 255 9.15 4.59 3.33
C ARG A 255 8.94 3.65 4.52
N ARG A 256 8.23 4.09 5.57
CA ARG A 256 7.88 3.27 6.75
C ARG A 256 7.05 2.05 6.37
N MET A 257 6.02 2.26 5.55
CA MET A 257 5.11 1.19 5.14
C MET A 257 5.79 0.17 4.23
N THR A 258 6.60 0.66 3.29
CA THR A 258 7.43 -0.19 2.43
C THR A 258 8.35 -1.08 3.26
N LEU A 259 9.02 -0.50 4.26
CA LEU A 259 9.91 -1.24 5.12
C LEU A 259 9.17 -2.29 5.95
N PHE A 260 8.01 -1.93 6.49
CA PHE A 260 7.18 -2.86 7.24
C PHE A 260 6.75 -4.06 6.40
N LEU A 261 6.30 -3.83 5.17
CA LEU A 261 5.90 -4.91 4.26
C LEU A 261 7.11 -5.78 3.90
N TRP A 262 8.26 -5.18 3.63
CA TRP A 262 9.49 -5.95 3.42
C TRP A 262 9.89 -6.77 4.66
N PHE A 263 9.79 -6.20 5.86
CA PHE A 263 10.24 -6.86 7.08
C PHE A 263 9.32 -8.02 7.48
N HIS A 264 8.01 -7.89 7.24
CA HIS A 264 7.00 -8.84 7.70
C HIS A 264 6.44 -9.79 6.63
N HIS A 265 6.77 -9.64 5.34
CA HIS A 265 6.30 -10.60 4.34
C HIS A 265 7.00 -11.96 4.47
N ASN A 266 6.26 -13.00 4.10
CA ASN A 266 6.79 -14.33 3.86
C ASN A 266 7.16 -14.46 2.39
N GLU A 267 8.35 -14.98 2.08
CA GLU A 267 8.81 -15.11 0.69
C GLU A 267 7.93 -16.04 -0.14
N LYS A 268 7.42 -17.14 0.45
CA LYS A 268 6.52 -18.06 -0.26
C LYS A 268 5.21 -17.40 -0.65
N GLU A 269 4.71 -16.54 0.24
CA GLU A 269 3.46 -15.81 0.03
C GLU A 269 3.69 -14.64 -0.95
N LYS A 270 4.85 -13.99 -0.89
CA LYS A 270 5.30 -12.98 -1.87
C LYS A 270 5.40 -13.57 -3.28
N GLU A 271 6.02 -14.74 -3.45
CA GLU A 271 6.14 -15.38 -4.77
C GLU A 271 4.77 -15.76 -5.35
N ALA A 272 3.85 -16.25 -4.52
CA ALA A 272 2.48 -16.57 -4.95
C ALA A 272 1.68 -15.31 -5.33
N CYS A 273 1.82 -14.21 -4.59
CA CYS A 273 1.04 -12.98 -4.84
C CYS A 273 1.66 -12.11 -5.94
N MET A 274 2.98 -11.96 -5.95
CA MET A 274 3.70 -11.08 -6.88
C MET A 274 4.11 -11.80 -8.17
N GLY A 275 4.00 -13.13 -8.23
CA GLY A 275 4.34 -13.93 -9.41
C GLY A 275 3.50 -13.63 -10.64
N ASP A 276 2.28 -13.12 -10.44
CA ASP A 276 1.34 -12.70 -11.48
C ASP A 276 1.50 -11.23 -11.89
N LEU A 277 2.32 -10.46 -11.17
CA LEU A 277 2.64 -9.10 -11.57
C LEU A 277 3.63 -9.12 -12.74
N PRO A 278 3.43 -8.27 -13.77
CA PRO A 278 4.35 -8.18 -14.90
C PRO A 278 5.71 -7.55 -14.55
N TYR A 279 6.02 -7.33 -13.26
CA TYR A 279 7.14 -6.53 -12.78
C TYR A 279 8.14 -7.34 -11.92
N LYS A 280 8.58 -8.49 -12.43
CA LYS A 280 9.41 -9.50 -11.73
C LYS A 280 10.85 -9.06 -11.36
N GLY A 281 11.19 -7.77 -11.36
CA GLY A 281 12.58 -7.31 -11.27
C GLY A 281 12.93 -6.43 -10.07
N GLU A 282 11.96 -5.73 -9.49
CA GLU A 282 12.25 -4.62 -8.57
C GLU A 282 11.53 -4.84 -7.23
N GLY A 283 12.33 -5.06 -6.18
CA GLY A 283 11.84 -5.38 -4.85
C GLY A 283 11.29 -4.14 -4.13
N LEU A 284 10.38 -4.35 -3.18
CA LEU A 284 9.80 -3.30 -2.33
C LEU A 284 10.86 -2.34 -1.75
N LEU A 285 12.05 -2.86 -1.42
CA LEU A 285 13.14 -2.07 -0.86
C LEU A 285 13.67 -0.95 -1.78
N TYR A 286 13.38 -1.00 -3.08
CA TYR A 286 13.88 -0.01 -4.02
C TYR A 286 13.43 1.43 -3.68
N TRP A 287 12.20 1.59 -3.16
CA TRP A 287 11.73 2.90 -2.70
C TRP A 287 12.58 3.44 -1.53
N ILE A 288 13.01 2.56 -0.63
CA ILE A 288 13.89 2.94 0.49
C ILE A 288 15.26 3.37 -0.05
N TYR A 289 15.78 2.66 -1.06
CA TYR A 289 17.00 3.05 -1.73
C TYR A 289 16.88 4.46 -2.33
N GLU A 290 15.91 4.70 -3.21
CA GLU A 290 15.74 5.99 -3.90
C GLU A 290 15.54 7.16 -2.92
N THR A 291 14.63 7.00 -1.96
CA THR A 291 14.39 8.05 -0.94
C THR A 291 15.66 8.37 -0.15
N THR A 292 16.41 7.36 0.30
CA THR A 292 17.64 7.60 1.08
C THR A 292 18.82 8.09 0.23
N GLN A 293 18.84 7.82 -1.07
CA GLN A 293 19.82 8.45 -1.97
C GLN A 293 19.63 9.97 -2.03
N GLN A 294 18.37 10.41 -2.12
CA GLN A 294 18.01 11.82 -2.29
C GLN A 294 18.14 12.64 -1.00
N LEU A 295 17.95 12.02 0.16
CA LEU A 295 18.00 12.67 1.48
C LEU A 295 19.40 12.83 2.08
N GLU A 296 20.43 12.50 1.30
CA GLU A 296 21.82 12.37 1.75
C GLU A 296 22.04 11.27 2.81
N ALA A 297 23.09 10.48 2.62
CA ALA A 297 23.44 9.34 3.46
C ALA A 297 23.56 9.64 4.97
N ASP A 298 24.18 10.78 5.30
CA ASP A 298 24.39 11.23 6.68
C ASP A 298 23.46 12.40 7.05
N GLY A 299 22.44 12.64 6.23
CA GLY A 299 21.42 13.65 6.47
C GLY A 299 20.63 13.37 7.76
N PRO A 300 20.06 14.42 8.38
CA PRO A 300 19.27 14.29 9.60
C PRO A 300 18.07 13.37 9.39
N GLU A 301 17.49 13.33 8.19
CA GLU A 301 16.33 12.49 7.89
C GLU A 301 16.70 11.01 7.74
N THR A 302 17.77 10.68 7.00
CA THR A 302 18.28 9.30 6.93
C THR A 302 18.66 8.77 8.32
N ARG A 303 19.22 9.64 9.18
CA ARG A 303 19.46 9.31 10.58
C ARG A 303 18.16 9.11 11.37
N ALA A 304 17.16 9.98 11.20
CA ALA A 304 15.87 9.84 11.86
C ALA A 304 15.16 8.56 11.45
N PHE A 305 15.22 8.17 10.17
CA PHE A 305 14.69 6.90 9.68
C PHE A 305 15.33 5.71 10.41
N ALA A 306 16.66 5.66 10.51
CA ALA A 306 17.34 4.59 11.23
C ALA A 306 16.99 4.55 12.73
N LEU A 307 17.05 5.69 13.42
CA LEU A 307 16.99 5.76 14.88
C LEU A 307 15.56 5.87 15.45
N SER A 308 14.63 6.43 14.67
CA SER A 308 13.26 6.72 15.12
C SER A 308 12.22 5.81 14.47
N ASP A 309 12.48 5.31 13.25
CA ASP A 309 11.55 4.39 12.58
C ASP A 309 12.01 2.93 12.68
N ILE A 310 13.27 2.62 12.35
CA ILE A 310 13.75 1.23 12.26
C ILE A 310 14.04 0.65 13.65
N LEU A 311 14.91 1.32 14.41
CA LEU A 311 15.38 0.81 15.69
C LEU A 311 14.24 0.58 16.70
N PRO A 312 13.27 1.50 16.88
CA PRO A 312 12.20 1.30 17.85
C PRO A 312 11.18 0.25 17.42
N GLU A 313 10.88 0.13 16.12
CA GLU A 313 9.84 -0.79 15.62
C GLU A 313 10.35 -2.23 15.51
N TYR A 314 11.59 -2.43 15.02
CA TYR A 314 12.11 -3.77 14.70
C TYR A 314 13.24 -4.22 15.63
N GLY A 315 14.00 -3.29 16.19
CA GLY A 315 15.25 -3.57 16.91
C GLY A 315 16.41 -3.94 15.98
N ALA A 316 17.62 -3.54 16.36
CA ALA A 316 18.81 -3.68 15.53
C ALA A 316 19.10 -5.15 15.13
N LEU A 317 19.04 -6.08 16.08
CA LEU A 317 19.36 -7.48 15.82
C LEU A 317 18.37 -8.14 14.85
N ALA A 318 17.06 -7.94 15.04
CA ALA A 318 16.05 -8.56 14.18
C ALA A 318 16.09 -7.96 12.77
N PHE A 319 16.30 -6.65 12.66
CA PHE A 319 16.52 -5.97 11.39
C PHE A 319 17.70 -6.56 10.61
N LEU A 320 18.87 -6.69 11.25
CA LEU A 320 20.05 -7.29 10.63
C LEU A 320 19.85 -8.77 10.25
N LYS A 321 19.11 -9.54 11.08
CA LYS A 321 18.75 -10.92 10.74
C LYS A 321 17.84 -11.00 9.50
N ARG A 322 16.90 -10.07 9.36
CA ARG A 322 16.05 -10.00 8.17
C ARG A 322 16.87 -9.68 6.92
N LEU A 323 17.81 -8.74 7.01
CA LEU A 323 18.76 -8.45 5.92
C LEU A 323 19.63 -9.68 5.59
N SER A 324 20.15 -10.37 6.61
CA SER A 324 20.93 -11.61 6.47
C SER A 324 20.13 -12.68 5.72
N PHE A 325 18.84 -12.83 6.04
CA PHE A 325 17.94 -13.75 5.36
C PHE A 325 17.68 -13.34 3.90
N SER A 326 17.40 -12.06 3.62
CA SER A 326 17.18 -11.57 2.26
C SER A 326 18.40 -11.78 1.35
N LEU A 327 19.61 -11.64 1.88
CA LEU A 327 20.86 -11.90 1.16
C LEU A 327 21.07 -13.38 0.78
N GLN A 328 20.37 -14.31 1.45
CA GLN A 328 20.48 -15.75 1.21
C GLN A 328 19.43 -16.27 0.23
N LEU A 329 18.53 -15.40 -0.27
CA LEU A 329 17.47 -15.84 -1.16
C LEU A 329 18.04 -16.30 -2.52
N PRO A 330 17.67 -17.50 -3.00
CA PRO A 330 18.16 -18.02 -4.28
C PRO A 330 17.76 -17.15 -5.48
N SER A 331 16.62 -16.46 -5.36
CA SER A 331 16.03 -15.57 -6.37
C SER A 331 16.54 -14.14 -6.30
N LEU A 332 17.51 -13.83 -5.43
CA LEU A 332 18.03 -12.47 -5.26
C LEU A 332 18.66 -11.95 -6.56
N GLY A 333 18.01 -10.96 -7.17
CA GLY A 333 18.51 -10.28 -8.36
C GLY A 333 19.54 -9.19 -8.05
N ASN A 334 20.28 -8.76 -9.07
CA ASN A 334 21.36 -7.76 -8.93
C ASN A 334 20.87 -6.42 -8.36
N SER A 335 19.68 -5.96 -8.80
CA SER A 335 19.08 -4.71 -8.33
C SER A 335 18.70 -4.77 -6.84
N GLU A 336 18.10 -5.88 -6.40
CA GLU A 336 17.71 -6.09 -5.00
C GLU A 336 18.94 -6.25 -4.10
N LEU A 337 19.99 -6.92 -4.57
CA LEU A 337 21.27 -7.00 -3.87
C LEU A 337 21.90 -5.61 -3.68
N ASN A 338 21.98 -4.79 -4.73
CA ASN A 338 22.50 -3.42 -4.65
C ASN A 338 21.70 -2.57 -3.65
N THR A 339 20.37 -2.71 -3.69
CA THR A 339 19.45 -2.05 -2.75
C THR A 339 19.74 -2.46 -1.30
N ILE A 340 19.87 -3.77 -1.03
CA ILE A 340 20.17 -4.28 0.32
C ILE A 340 21.54 -3.78 0.81
N LEU A 341 22.55 -3.77 -0.07
CA LEU A 341 23.86 -3.23 0.28
C LEU A 341 23.82 -1.75 0.62
N TRP A 342 23.08 -0.97 -0.16
CA TRP A 342 22.89 0.45 0.11
C TRP A 342 22.27 0.65 1.49
N ILE A 343 21.20 -0.09 1.78
CA ILE A 343 20.55 -0.06 3.09
C ILE A 343 21.54 -0.42 4.19
N ILE A 344 22.31 -1.52 4.06
CA ILE A 344 23.32 -1.93 5.05
C ILE A 344 24.37 -0.84 5.26
N ARG A 345 24.85 -0.22 4.19
CA ARG A 345 25.86 0.83 4.28
C ARG A 345 25.35 2.05 5.04
N TYR A 346 24.13 2.51 4.75
CA TYR A 346 23.69 3.82 5.21
C TYR A 346 22.76 3.80 6.43
N VAL A 347 22.16 2.65 6.72
CA VAL A 347 21.29 2.47 7.89
C VAL A 347 22.08 1.91 9.09
N PRO A 348 22.57 0.64 9.09
CA PRO A 348 23.24 0.09 10.26
C PRO A 348 24.75 0.39 10.33
N LEU A 349 25.50 0.42 9.22
CA LEU A 349 26.97 0.48 9.29
C LEU A 349 27.49 1.81 9.84
N LEU A 350 26.77 2.90 9.61
CA LEU A 350 27.14 4.24 10.08
C LEU A 350 26.61 4.57 11.48
N ARG A 351 26.07 3.58 12.22
CA ARG A 351 25.32 3.81 13.46
C ARG A 351 25.78 2.86 14.57
N ALA A 352 26.19 3.41 15.71
CA ALA A 352 26.77 2.67 16.82
C ALA A 352 25.81 1.62 17.42
N GLU A 353 24.51 1.89 17.32
CA GLU A 353 23.41 1.08 17.83
C GLU A 353 23.33 -0.31 17.18
N TYR A 354 23.89 -0.49 15.97
CA TYR A 354 23.87 -1.75 15.24
C TYR A 354 25.17 -2.55 15.38
N ILE A 355 26.26 -1.92 15.81
CA ILE A 355 27.62 -2.49 15.84
C ILE A 355 27.67 -3.83 16.58
N ALA A 356 27.10 -3.87 17.79
CA ALA A 356 27.11 -5.07 18.63
C ALA A 356 26.27 -6.24 18.05
N HIS A 357 25.47 -5.97 17.01
CA HIS A 357 24.52 -6.93 16.45
C HIS A 357 24.95 -7.49 15.08
N PHE A 358 26.00 -6.96 14.45
CA PHE A 358 26.50 -7.47 13.16
C PHE A 358 26.94 -8.93 13.23
N ALA A 359 27.78 -9.29 14.22
CA ALA A 359 28.21 -10.66 14.40
C ALA A 359 27.05 -11.64 14.71
N PRO A 360 26.20 -11.41 15.74
CA PRO A 360 25.14 -12.36 16.10
C PRO A 360 23.97 -12.41 15.11
N SER A 361 23.83 -11.44 14.21
CA SER A 361 22.79 -11.47 13.16
C SER A 361 23.14 -12.39 12.00
N GLY A 362 24.42 -12.72 11.80
CA GLY A 362 24.89 -13.49 10.64
C GLY A 362 24.96 -12.68 9.34
N VAL A 363 24.65 -11.38 9.35
CA VAL A 363 24.59 -10.54 8.14
C VAL A 363 25.93 -10.47 7.41
N LEU A 364 27.05 -10.43 8.14
CA LEU A 364 28.39 -10.41 7.54
C LEU A 364 28.71 -11.72 6.80
N GLY A 365 28.28 -12.86 7.36
CA GLY A 365 28.39 -14.16 6.70
C GLY A 365 27.56 -14.21 5.43
N SER A 366 26.29 -13.79 5.50
CA SER A 366 25.42 -13.72 4.32
C SER A 366 25.94 -12.79 3.24
N LEU A 367 26.53 -11.65 3.61
CA LEU A 367 27.15 -10.71 2.66
C LEU A 367 28.31 -11.36 1.91
N ARG A 368 29.19 -12.04 2.64
CA ARG A 368 30.31 -12.78 2.07
C ARG A 368 29.82 -13.89 1.12
N ASP A 369 28.83 -14.67 1.55
CA ASP A 369 28.33 -15.78 0.76
C ASP A 369 27.55 -15.28 -0.48
N GLY A 370 26.79 -14.20 -0.34
CA GLY A 370 26.15 -13.46 -1.44
C GLY A 370 27.16 -12.95 -2.45
N PHE A 371 28.29 -12.38 -2.00
CA PHE A 371 29.41 -11.99 -2.85
C PHE A 371 29.97 -13.16 -3.65
N PHE A 372 30.27 -14.29 -3.02
CA PHE A 372 30.82 -15.46 -3.73
C PHE A 372 29.85 -16.04 -4.76
N ASN A 373 28.55 -16.05 -4.45
CA ASN A 373 27.54 -16.50 -5.41
C ASN A 373 27.44 -15.54 -6.61
N TYR A 374 27.70 -14.26 -6.40
CA TYR A 374 27.69 -13.24 -7.44
C TYR A 374 28.95 -13.28 -8.30
N GLU A 375 30.13 -13.44 -7.69
CA GLU A 375 31.41 -13.63 -8.41
C GLU A 375 31.37 -14.84 -9.34
N LYS A 376 30.78 -15.95 -8.90
CA LYS A 376 30.56 -17.14 -9.73
C LYS A 376 29.63 -16.90 -10.93
N LYS A 377 28.77 -15.87 -10.87
CA LYS A 377 27.84 -15.48 -11.95
C LYS A 377 28.44 -14.43 -12.91
N GLY A 378 29.62 -13.87 -12.61
CA GLY A 378 30.52 -13.29 -13.60
C GLY A 378 30.51 -11.78 -13.83
N ASP A 379 29.92 -10.93 -12.97
CA ASP A 379 29.91 -9.47 -13.24
C ASP A 379 29.74 -8.54 -12.00
N PRO A 380 30.66 -8.54 -11.00
CA PRO A 380 30.53 -7.69 -9.80
C PRO A 380 30.55 -6.19 -10.15
N PRO A 381 29.57 -5.37 -9.68
CA PRO A 381 29.63 -3.92 -9.81
C PRO A 381 30.90 -3.37 -9.14
N GLN A 382 31.59 -2.39 -9.72
CA GLN A 382 32.81 -1.83 -9.11
C GLN A 382 32.57 -1.23 -7.71
N ASP A 383 31.38 -0.67 -7.47
CA ASP A 383 30.98 -0.15 -6.15
C ASP A 383 30.75 -1.25 -5.09
N TYR A 384 30.44 -2.47 -5.55
CA TYR A 384 30.17 -3.65 -4.70
C TYR A 384 31.40 -4.10 -3.92
N ILE A 385 32.58 -4.11 -4.58
CA ILE A 385 33.86 -4.48 -3.96
C ILE A 385 34.24 -3.46 -2.90
N GLY A 386 34.07 -2.17 -3.17
CA GLY A 386 34.39 -1.11 -2.20
C GLY A 386 33.55 -1.18 -0.92
N ILE A 387 32.26 -1.52 -1.03
CA ILE A 387 31.34 -1.63 0.11
C ILE A 387 31.63 -2.88 0.93
N VAL A 388 31.76 -4.05 0.29
CA VAL A 388 32.06 -5.30 0.97
C VAL A 388 33.43 -5.25 1.65
N MET A 389 34.44 -4.68 0.98
CA MET A 389 35.77 -4.49 1.59
C MET A 389 35.72 -3.50 2.76
N ARG A 390 34.97 -2.41 2.70
CA ARG A 390 34.82 -1.52 3.89
C ARG A 390 34.10 -2.22 5.05
N ILE A 391 33.08 -3.02 4.77
CA ILE A 391 32.32 -3.76 5.80
C ILE A 391 33.19 -4.86 6.44
N LEU A 392 33.97 -5.59 5.65
CA LEU A 392 34.81 -6.69 6.10
C LEU A 392 36.15 -6.26 6.71
N PHE A 393 36.60 -5.02 6.53
CA PHE A 393 37.89 -4.52 7.05
C PHE A 393 37.76 -3.40 8.10
N ILE A 394 36.54 -2.96 8.44
CA ILE A 394 36.27 -2.13 9.65
C ILE A 394 36.09 -3.02 10.89
N TYR A 395 35.88 -4.34 10.70
CA TYR A 395 35.91 -5.40 11.71
C TYR A 395 36.97 -6.44 11.35
#